data_AF-A0A6J0PPP9-F1
#
_entry.id   AF-A0A6J0PPP9-F1
#
_cell.length_a   1.000
_cell.length_b   1.000
_cell.length_c   1.000
_cell.angle_alpha   90.00
_cell.angle_beta   90.00
_cell.angle_gamma   90.00
#
_symmetry.space_group_name_H-M   'P 1'
#
loop_
_entity.id
_entity.type
_entity.pdbx_description
1 polymer ?
#
loop_
_entity_poly.entity_id
_entity_poly.type
_entity_poly.pdbx_seq_one_letter_code
_entity_poly.pdbx_strand_id
1 'polypeptide(L)'
;MMEELELRQDQLRRWTKVRHQQAFDEIKSLIVGLSLQNMERVGERPVEEEERENRDGRIKRGWSHSTKLEFSRFDGEGLKGWLLRADYFFEVAGVPVDERVKIAALHLEGKALQRHQGFIKIKGNVAYEDWETYVVALIARFGSNAFEDLLADLWNLK
;
A
#
# COMPACT_ATOMS: atom_id res chain seq x y z
N MET A 1 2.89 -23.39 23.31
CA MET A 1 2.61 -23.70 21.88
C MET A 1 1.84 -22.57 21.18
N MET A 2 0.70 -22.08 21.72
CA MET A 2 -0.03 -20.92 21.16
C MET A 2 0.76 -19.60 21.24
N GLU A 3 1.37 -19.31 22.39
CA GLU A 3 2.09 -18.06 22.67
C GLU A 3 3.32 -17.84 21.77
N GLU A 4 3.99 -18.94 21.40
CA GLU A 4 5.16 -18.93 20.53
C GLU A 4 4.78 -18.64 19.07
N LEU A 5 3.56 -19.01 18.68
CA LEU A 5 3.03 -18.80 17.33
C LEU A 5 2.53 -17.36 17.17
N GLU A 6 1.92 -16.79 18.21
CA GLU A 6 1.59 -15.36 18.27
C GLU A 6 2.84 -14.48 18.25
N LEU A 7 3.87 -14.84 19.05
CA LEU A 7 5.14 -14.13 19.05
C LEU A 7 5.80 -14.15 17.67
N ARG A 8 5.78 -15.31 16.99
CA ARG A 8 6.30 -15.43 15.62
C ARG A 8 5.50 -14.59 14.62
N GLN A 9 4.18 -14.51 14.74
CA GLN A 9 3.38 -13.63 13.88
C GLN A 9 3.67 -12.15 14.15
N ASP A 10 3.86 -11.77 15.41
CA ASP A 10 4.24 -10.40 15.79
C ASP A 10 5.61 -10.01 15.27
N GLN A 11 6.57 -10.92 15.37
CA GLN A 11 7.91 -10.73 14.82
C GLN A 11 7.86 -10.58 13.30
N LEU A 12 7.05 -11.40 12.61
CA LEU A 12 6.87 -11.31 11.18
C LEU A 12 6.25 -9.96 10.76
N ARG A 13 5.23 -9.49 11.49
CA ARG A 13 4.60 -8.17 11.29
C ARG A 13 5.59 -7.03 11.46
N ARG A 14 6.43 -7.08 12.48
CA ARG A 14 7.45 -6.05 12.74
C ARG A 14 8.54 -6.09 11.69
N TRP A 15 9.00 -7.28 11.33
CA TRP A 15 10.10 -7.47 10.38
C TRP A 15 9.68 -7.07 8.96
N THR A 16 8.46 -7.38 8.55
CA THR A 16 7.91 -6.84 7.31
C THR A 16 7.84 -5.33 7.38
N LYS A 17 7.29 -4.73 8.44
CA LYS A 17 7.18 -3.26 8.57
C LYS A 17 8.55 -2.56 8.46
N VAL A 18 9.58 -3.06 9.16
CA VAL A 18 10.94 -2.51 9.11
C VAL A 18 11.55 -2.64 7.72
N ARG A 19 11.41 -3.81 7.07
CA ARG A 19 11.96 -4.02 5.73
C ARG A 19 11.30 -3.14 4.67
N HIS A 20 9.99 -2.93 4.76
CA HIS A 20 9.28 -2.01 3.87
C HIS A 20 9.70 -0.56 4.14
N GLN A 21 9.84 -0.17 5.41
CA GLN A 21 10.28 1.18 5.78
C GLN A 21 11.68 1.48 5.22
N GLN A 22 12.63 0.56 5.36
CA GLN A 22 14.00 0.75 4.88
C GLN A 22 14.06 0.91 3.35
N ALA A 23 13.46 -0.01 2.60
CA ALA A 23 13.42 0.08 1.13
C ALA A 23 12.72 1.36 0.67
N PHE A 24 11.76 1.85 1.45
CA PHE A 24 11.01 3.05 1.15
C PHE A 24 11.76 4.35 1.46
N ASP A 25 12.54 4.38 2.54
CA ASP A 25 13.43 5.51 2.87
C ASP A 25 14.51 5.68 1.79
N GLU A 26 15.02 4.57 1.24
CA GLU A 26 15.94 4.58 0.10
C GLU A 26 15.29 5.20 -1.16
N ILE A 27 14.06 4.81 -1.49
CA ILE A 27 13.32 5.38 -2.63
C ILE A 27 13.05 6.89 -2.40
N LYS A 28 12.64 7.27 -1.20
CA LYS A 28 12.43 8.68 -0.83
C LYS A 28 13.71 9.49 -0.99
N SER A 29 14.84 8.97 -0.51
CA SER A 29 16.15 9.60 -0.66
C SER A 29 16.53 9.81 -2.14
N LEU A 30 16.28 8.80 -2.99
CA LEU A 30 16.52 8.90 -4.43
C LEU A 30 15.63 9.96 -5.10
N ILE A 31 14.35 10.03 -4.76
CA ILE A 31 13.40 11.03 -5.29
C ILE A 31 13.80 12.45 -4.86
N VAL A 32 14.20 12.64 -3.61
CA VAL A 32 14.67 13.94 -3.10
C VAL A 32 15.97 14.34 -3.81
N GLY A 33 16.92 13.42 -3.98
CA GLY A 33 18.17 13.66 -4.70
C GLY A 33 17.95 14.07 -6.16
N LEU A 34 17.04 13.38 -6.87
CA LEU A 34 16.66 13.73 -8.24
C LEU A 34 15.93 15.09 -8.32
N SER A 35 15.13 15.43 -7.31
CA SER A 35 14.42 16.71 -7.24
C SER A 35 15.38 17.88 -7.01
N LEU A 36 16.43 17.69 -6.20
CA LEU A 36 17.46 18.71 -5.94
C LEU A 36 18.29 18.99 -7.21
N GLN A 37 18.66 17.97 -7.97
CA GLN A 37 19.34 18.14 -9.27
C GLN A 37 18.50 18.90 -10.30
N ASN A 38 17.17 18.82 -10.20
CA ASN A 38 16.27 19.50 -11.12
C ASN A 38 16.07 20.99 -10.77
N MET A 39 16.25 21.38 -9.50
CA MET A 39 16.19 22.80 -9.07
C MET A 39 17.44 23.60 -9.46
N GLU A 40 18.63 22.99 -9.50
CA GLU A 40 19.87 23.69 -9.88
C GLU A 40 19.90 24.11 -11.37
N ARG A 41 19.01 23.57 -12.20
CA ARG A 41 18.92 23.90 -13.64
C ARG A 41 18.02 25.09 -13.96
N VAL A 42 17.24 25.59 -13.00
CA VAL A 42 16.31 26.71 -13.21
C VAL A 42 16.70 27.86 -12.28
N GLY A 43 17.88 28.43 -12.52
CA GLY A 43 18.24 29.75 -12.02
C GLY A 43 18.14 30.76 -13.16
N GLU A 44 17.06 31.55 -13.19
CA GLU A 44 17.10 33.01 -13.43
C GLU A 44 15.71 33.66 -13.62
N ARG A 45 15.42 34.62 -12.71
CA ARG A 45 14.57 35.84 -12.79
C ARG A 45 13.22 35.91 -12.04
N PRO A 46 12.84 37.11 -11.52
CA PRO A 46 12.27 37.24 -10.16
C PRO A 46 10.93 38.03 -10.02
N VAL A 47 10.33 37.93 -8.82
CA VAL A 47 9.29 38.79 -8.15
C VAL A 47 7.89 38.75 -8.81
N GLU A 48 6.79 38.39 -8.13
CA GLU A 48 6.07 39.19 -7.12
C GLU A 48 5.32 38.32 -6.08
N GLU A 49 5.35 38.83 -4.84
CA GLU A 49 4.63 38.34 -3.65
C GLU A 49 3.12 38.63 -3.75
N GLU A 50 2.29 37.60 -3.53
CA GLU A 50 1.06 37.77 -2.75
C GLU A 50 0.90 36.56 -1.82
N GLU A 51 1.15 36.80 -0.54
CA GLU A 51 0.76 35.92 0.56
C GLU A 51 -0.76 35.89 0.66
N ARG A 52 -1.41 34.72 0.54
CA ARG A 52 -2.36 34.18 1.54
C ARG A 52 -2.43 32.67 1.49
N GLU A 53 -2.39 32.11 2.68
CA GLU A 53 -2.23 30.73 3.07
C GLU A 53 -3.39 29.82 2.63
N ASN A 54 -3.11 28.83 1.79
CA ASN A 54 -3.76 27.53 1.91
C ASN A 54 -2.78 26.42 1.51
N ARG A 55 -2.25 25.75 2.54
CA ARG A 55 -1.06 24.91 2.52
C ARG A 55 -1.35 23.43 2.17
N ASP A 56 -2.34 23.14 1.30
CA ASP A 56 -2.75 21.76 0.97
C ASP A 56 -2.65 21.39 -0.53
N GLY A 57 -2.19 22.30 -1.38
CA GLY A 57 -2.24 22.11 -2.84
C GLY A 57 -0.95 21.68 -3.53
N ARG A 58 0.21 21.69 -2.85
CA ARG A 58 1.51 21.77 -3.57
C ARG A 58 2.16 20.44 -3.93
N ILE A 59 1.69 19.30 -3.43
CA ILE A 59 2.17 17.97 -3.86
C ILE A 59 1.35 17.40 -5.04
N LYS A 60 0.19 17.98 -5.39
CA LYS A 60 -0.69 17.43 -6.44
C LYS A 60 -0.36 17.86 -7.88
N ARG A 61 0.67 18.69 -8.11
CA ARG A 61 1.00 19.23 -9.45
C ARG A 61 2.27 18.67 -10.10
N GLY A 62 2.90 17.66 -9.50
CA GLY A 62 4.09 17.03 -10.07
C GLY A 62 3.80 15.93 -11.09
N TRP A 63 2.68 15.22 -10.96
CA TRP A 63 2.41 14.00 -11.72
C TRP A 63 1.15 14.10 -12.57
N SER A 64 0.91 15.27 -13.14
CA SER A 64 -0.27 15.46 -13.98
C SER A 64 -0.24 14.64 -15.27
N HIS A 65 0.90 14.15 -15.81
CA HIS A 65 0.89 13.67 -17.20
C HIS A 65 1.86 12.54 -17.64
N SER A 66 2.56 11.77 -16.79
CA SER A 66 3.51 10.77 -17.34
C SER A 66 3.42 9.32 -16.88
N THR A 67 2.59 8.96 -15.89
CA THR A 67 2.24 7.56 -15.65
C THR A 67 0.80 7.49 -15.16
N LYS A 68 -0.08 6.86 -15.94
CA LYS A 68 -1.43 6.55 -15.49
C LYS A 68 -1.28 5.53 -14.35
N LEU A 69 -1.28 6.01 -13.11
CA LEU A 69 -1.18 5.15 -11.93
C LEU A 69 -2.48 4.34 -11.86
N GLU A 70 -2.46 3.12 -12.38
CA GLU A 70 -3.61 2.21 -12.32
C GLU A 70 -3.52 1.36 -11.06
N PHE A 71 -4.63 1.28 -10.32
CA PHE A 71 -4.73 0.40 -9.16
C PHE A 71 -4.80 -1.05 -9.62
N SER A 72 -3.99 -1.93 -9.03
CA SER A 72 -3.93 -3.33 -9.45
C SER A 72 -5.20 -4.09 -9.10
N ARG A 73 -5.69 -4.91 -10.05
CA ARG A 73 -6.81 -5.84 -9.82
C ARG A 73 -6.41 -7.01 -8.93
N PHE A 74 -7.38 -7.57 -8.20
CA PHE A 74 -7.19 -8.75 -7.36
C PHE A 74 -8.39 -9.69 -7.43
N ASP A 75 -8.14 -10.92 -7.84
CA ASP A 75 -9.13 -12.00 -7.98
C ASP A 75 -9.11 -13.01 -6.82
N GLY A 76 -8.07 -12.95 -5.99
CA GLY A 76 -7.80 -13.88 -4.90
C GLY A 76 -6.40 -14.50 -4.95
N GLU A 77 -5.64 -14.33 -6.03
CA GLU A 77 -4.29 -14.89 -6.18
C GLU A 77 -3.18 -13.86 -5.97
N GLY A 78 -2.03 -14.30 -5.45
CA GLY A 78 -0.86 -13.42 -5.27
C GLY A 78 -1.08 -12.29 -4.25
N LEU A 79 -1.85 -12.54 -3.17
CA LEU A 79 -2.25 -11.54 -2.17
C LEU A 79 -1.09 -10.64 -1.70
N LYS A 80 0.08 -11.22 -1.39
CA LYS A 80 1.26 -10.49 -0.90
C LYS A 80 1.73 -9.43 -1.90
N GLY A 81 1.83 -9.79 -3.18
CA GLY A 81 2.26 -8.87 -4.23
C GLY A 81 1.19 -7.82 -4.55
N TRP A 82 -0.09 -8.16 -4.39
CA TRP A 82 -1.17 -7.19 -4.53
C TRP A 82 -1.20 -6.18 -3.38
N LEU A 83 -1.09 -6.62 -2.12
CA LEU A 83 -1.05 -5.73 -0.95
C LEU A 83 0.11 -4.73 -1.04
N LEU A 84 1.30 -5.19 -1.43
CA LEU A 84 2.45 -4.32 -1.64
C LEU A 84 2.16 -3.21 -2.66
N ARG A 85 1.55 -3.55 -3.81
CA ARG A 85 1.17 -2.58 -4.84
C ARG A 85 0.08 -1.63 -4.36
N ALA A 86 -0.88 -2.12 -3.58
CA ALA A 86 -1.94 -1.30 -2.99
C ALA A 86 -1.36 -0.27 -2.00
N ASP A 87 -0.44 -0.68 -1.13
CA ASP A 87 0.22 0.23 -0.18
C ASP A 87 1.00 1.33 -0.92
N TYR A 88 1.79 0.96 -1.95
CA TYR A 88 2.47 1.94 -2.81
C TYR A 88 1.47 2.89 -3.48
N PHE A 89 0.39 2.37 -4.05
CA PHE A 89 -0.63 3.20 -4.68
C PHE A 89 -1.22 4.21 -3.69
N PHE A 90 -1.62 3.77 -2.49
CA PHE A 90 -2.26 4.64 -1.52
C PHE A 90 -1.34 5.74 -1.01
N GLU A 91 -0.08 5.41 -0.77
CA GLU A 91 0.89 6.41 -0.34
C GLU A 91 1.20 7.43 -1.44
N VAL A 92 1.43 6.94 -2.65
CA VAL A 92 1.76 7.77 -3.81
C VAL A 92 0.60 8.65 -4.25
N ALA A 93 -0.63 8.13 -4.23
CA ALA A 93 -1.84 8.88 -4.56
C ALA A 93 -2.39 9.72 -3.39
N GLY A 94 -1.78 9.62 -2.19
CA GLY A 94 -2.23 10.34 -1.01
C GLY A 94 -3.63 9.94 -0.54
N VAL A 95 -3.97 8.64 -0.65
CA VAL A 95 -5.29 8.11 -0.29
C VAL A 95 -5.44 8.00 1.22
N PRO A 96 -6.46 8.64 1.81
CA PRO A 96 -6.73 8.57 3.24
C PRO A 96 -7.27 7.17 3.62
N VAL A 97 -7.03 6.75 4.87
CA VAL A 97 -7.24 5.36 5.31
C VAL A 97 -8.69 4.90 5.15
N ASP A 98 -9.65 5.79 5.38
CA ASP A 98 -11.11 5.58 5.27
C ASP A 98 -11.63 5.45 3.82
N GLU A 99 -10.78 5.71 2.83
CA GLU A 99 -11.07 5.50 1.41
C GLU A 99 -10.40 4.24 0.85
N ARG A 100 -9.36 3.71 1.51
CA ARG A 100 -8.55 2.59 1.00
C ARG A 100 -9.37 1.34 0.73
N VAL A 101 -10.27 0.98 1.64
CA VAL A 101 -11.14 -0.21 1.48
C VAL A 101 -12.08 -0.04 0.29
N LYS A 102 -12.63 1.17 0.08
CA LYS A 102 -13.52 1.47 -1.05
C LYS A 102 -12.78 1.38 -2.38
N ILE A 103 -11.59 1.99 -2.47
CA ILE A 103 -10.77 1.96 -3.68
C ILE A 103 -10.31 0.54 -4.00
N ALA A 104 -9.89 -0.23 -2.98
CA ALA A 104 -9.53 -1.62 -3.15
C ALA A 104 -10.72 -2.44 -3.68
N ALA A 105 -11.91 -2.27 -3.09
CA ALA A 105 -13.13 -2.98 -3.47
C ALA A 105 -13.52 -2.78 -4.94
N LEU A 106 -13.29 -1.59 -5.51
CA LEU A 106 -13.56 -1.29 -6.93
C LEU A 106 -12.73 -2.15 -7.89
N HIS A 107 -11.59 -2.68 -7.43
CA HIS A 107 -10.66 -3.45 -8.24
C HIS A 107 -10.58 -4.93 -7.81
N LEU A 108 -11.56 -5.38 -7.02
CA LEU A 108 -11.71 -6.78 -6.68
C LEU A 108 -12.54 -7.51 -7.73
N GLU A 109 -12.11 -8.72 -8.05
CA GLU A 109 -12.77 -9.60 -9.00
C GLU A 109 -12.98 -10.99 -8.38
N GLY A 110 -13.83 -11.80 -8.99
CA GLY A 110 -14.00 -13.21 -8.65
C GLY A 110 -14.20 -13.50 -7.15
N LYS A 111 -13.29 -14.32 -6.59
CA LYS A 111 -13.38 -14.78 -5.20
C LYS A 111 -13.09 -13.65 -4.20
N ALA A 112 -12.25 -12.69 -4.57
CA ALA A 112 -11.95 -11.53 -3.73
C ALA A 112 -13.18 -10.65 -3.52
N LEU A 113 -13.97 -10.41 -4.59
CA LEU A 113 -15.18 -9.60 -4.50
C LEU A 113 -16.25 -10.27 -3.60
N GLN A 114 -16.40 -11.59 -3.68
CA GLN A 114 -17.31 -12.34 -2.78
C GLN A 114 -16.88 -12.22 -1.32
N ARG A 115 -15.56 -12.15 -1.04
CA ARG A 115 -15.05 -11.96 0.32
C ARG A 115 -15.34 -10.58 0.86
N HIS A 116 -15.17 -9.57 0.01
CA HIS A 116 -15.56 -8.20 0.35
C HIS A 116 -17.04 -8.15 0.77
N GLN A 117 -17.95 -8.70 -0.04
CA GLN A 117 -19.38 -8.73 0.27
C GLN A 117 -19.69 -9.38 1.63
N GLY A 118 -19.05 -10.52 1.93
CA GLY A 118 -19.21 -11.19 3.21
C GLY A 118 -18.68 -10.35 4.39
N PHE A 119 -17.53 -9.69 4.20
CA PHE A 119 -16.93 -8.82 5.22
C PHE A 119 -17.83 -7.61 5.53
N ILE A 120 -18.34 -6.92 4.51
CA ILE A 120 -19.26 -5.78 4.68
C ILE A 120 -20.56 -6.21 5.37
N LYS A 121 -21.10 -7.39 5.02
CA LYS A 121 -22.33 -7.91 5.67
C LYS A 121 -22.15 -8.11 7.18
N ILE A 122 -20.95 -8.48 7.64
CA ILE A 122 -20.65 -8.74 9.05
C ILE A 122 -20.30 -7.45 9.79
N LYS A 123 -19.47 -6.59 9.18
CA LYS A 123 -18.87 -5.42 9.83
C LYS A 123 -19.65 -4.12 9.63
N GLY A 124 -20.57 -4.06 8.67
CA GLY A 124 -21.34 -2.86 8.35
C GLY A 124 -20.44 -1.71 7.85
N ASN A 125 -20.82 -0.46 8.13
CA ASN A 125 -20.11 0.71 7.60
C ASN A 125 -18.69 0.88 8.18
N VAL A 126 -18.46 0.41 9.41
CA VAL A 126 -17.15 0.42 10.09
C VAL A 126 -16.09 -0.37 9.30
N ALA A 127 -16.53 -1.30 8.45
CA ALA A 127 -15.67 -2.06 7.54
C ALA A 127 -14.83 -1.19 6.61
N TYR A 128 -15.31 0.01 6.26
CA TYR A 128 -14.63 0.91 5.33
C TYR A 128 -13.60 1.81 6.00
N GLU A 129 -13.69 1.98 7.32
CA GLU A 129 -12.87 2.92 8.09
C GLU A 129 -11.54 2.28 8.54
N ASP A 130 -11.44 0.95 8.49
CA ASP A 130 -10.31 0.20 9.01
C ASP A 130 -9.66 -0.70 7.94
N TRP A 131 -8.67 -0.12 7.25
CA TRP A 131 -7.85 -0.83 6.27
C TRP A 131 -7.09 -2.02 6.89
N GLU A 132 -6.59 -1.89 8.11
CA GLU A 132 -5.77 -2.92 8.74
C GLU A 132 -6.59 -4.17 9.05
N THR A 133 -7.79 -4.00 9.63
CA THR A 133 -8.74 -5.09 9.86
C THR A 133 -9.16 -5.73 8.53
N TYR A 134 -9.31 -4.94 7.47
CA TYR A 134 -9.62 -5.47 6.14
C TYR A 134 -8.49 -6.35 5.58
N VAL A 135 -7.23 -5.91 5.72
CA VAL A 135 -6.04 -6.70 5.31
C VAL A 135 -5.96 -8.02 6.08
N VAL A 136 -6.20 -8.02 7.39
CA VAL A 136 -6.22 -9.25 8.21
C VAL A 136 -7.27 -10.23 7.68
N ALA A 137 -8.47 -9.75 7.33
CA ALA A 137 -9.51 -10.60 6.77
C ALA A 137 -9.14 -11.18 5.39
N LEU A 138 -8.44 -10.42 4.55
CA LEU A 138 -7.91 -10.93 3.28
C LEU A 138 -6.81 -11.97 3.48
N ILE A 139 -5.87 -11.74 4.40
CA ILE A 139 -4.81 -12.70 4.75
C ILE A 139 -5.41 -14.00 5.27
N ALA A 140 -6.39 -13.93 6.17
CA ALA A 140 -7.05 -15.11 6.72
C ALA A 140 -7.70 -15.99 5.63
N ARG A 141 -8.06 -15.41 4.47
CA ARG A 141 -8.71 -16.14 3.40
C ARG A 141 -7.80 -16.55 2.25
N PHE A 142 -6.95 -15.64 1.79
CA PHE A 142 -6.10 -15.80 0.59
C PHE A 142 -4.62 -15.99 0.93
N GLY A 143 -4.25 -15.85 2.21
CA GLY A 143 -2.88 -16.03 2.69
C GLY A 143 -2.40 -17.47 2.74
N SER A 144 -3.28 -18.47 2.61
CA SER A 144 -2.90 -19.89 2.66
C SER A 144 -1.94 -20.31 1.53
N ASN A 145 -1.94 -19.62 0.39
CA ASN A 145 -0.97 -19.90 -0.68
C ASN A 145 0.46 -19.52 -0.27
N ALA A 146 0.64 -18.58 0.66
CA ALA A 146 1.96 -18.21 1.16
C ALA A 146 2.54 -19.25 2.14
N PHE A 147 1.71 -20.07 2.78
CA PHE A 147 2.18 -21.17 3.64
C PHE A 147 2.62 -22.37 2.80
N GLU A 148 1.91 -22.65 1.70
CA GLU A 148 2.36 -23.66 0.74
C GLU A 148 3.62 -23.24 -0.02
N ASP A 149 3.75 -21.95 -0.40
CA ASP A 149 4.99 -21.44 -1.00
C ASP A 149 6.19 -21.58 -0.05
N LEU A 150 6.02 -21.27 1.24
CA LEU A 150 7.07 -21.44 2.25
C LEU A 150 7.42 -22.92 2.49
N LEU A 151 6.46 -23.83 2.38
CA LEU A 151 6.70 -25.27 2.50
C LEU A 151 7.34 -25.85 1.23
N ALA A 152 6.95 -25.37 0.06
CA ALA A 152 7.53 -25.74 -1.23
C ALA A 152 9.00 -25.28 -1.33
N ASP A 153 9.30 -24.06 -0.88
CA ASP A 153 10.67 -23.55 -0.77
C ASP A 153 11.50 -24.38 0.23
N LEU A 154 10.88 -24.87 1.32
CA LEU A 154 11.53 -25.74 2.29
C LEU A 154 11.78 -27.16 1.74
N TRP A 155 10.90 -27.66 0.88
CA TRP A 155 10.98 -29.01 0.29
C TRP A 155 11.85 -29.09 -0.96
N ASN A 156 12.04 -27.96 -1.66
CA ASN A 156 12.95 -27.84 -2.80
C ASN A 156 14.42 -27.64 -2.41
N LEU A 157 14.72 -27.61 -1.10
CA LEU A 157 16.08 -27.66 -0.58
C LEU A 157 16.50 -29.12 -0.34
N LYS A 158 16.84 -29.85 -1.42
CA LYS A 158 17.48 -31.17 -1.35
C LYS A 158 18.79 -31.19 -2.11
#